data_AF-B1Q2U0-F1
#
_entry.id   AF-B1Q2U0-F1
#
_cell.length_a   1.000
_cell.length_b   1.000
_cell.length_c   1.000
_cell.angle_alpha   90.00
_cell.angle_beta   90.00
_cell.angle_gamma   90.00
#
_symmetry.space_group_name_H-M   'P 1'
#
loop_
_entity.id
_entity.type
_entity.pdbx_description
1 polymer ?
#
loop_
_entity_poly.entity_id
_entity_poly.type
_entity_poly.pdbx_seq_one_letter_code
_entity_poly.pdbx_strand_id
1 'polypeptide(L)'
;DKENYKKFYEQFSKNMKLGIHEDSQNRKRLSEMLRYHTSVTGEDVCSLKEYVSRMKENQKHIYYITGESKEQVSNSAFVERVRKRGLEVVYMTEPIDEYCVQQLKEFDGKTLVSVTKEGLELPEDEDDKKKQEEAKAK
;
A
#
# COMPACT_ATOMS: atom_id res chain seq x y z
N ASP A 1 17.39 -16.01 -0.52
CA ASP A 1 18.49 -15.17 -0.07
C ASP A 1 18.08 -13.68 -0.17
N LYS A 2 18.15 -12.91 0.92
CA LYS A 2 17.60 -11.53 0.97
C LYS A 2 18.46 -10.52 0.22
N GLU A 3 19.79 -10.62 0.32
CA GLU A 3 20.70 -9.69 -0.37
C GLU A 3 20.67 -9.89 -1.88
N ASN A 4 20.67 -11.13 -2.36
CA ASN A 4 20.55 -11.43 -3.77
C ASN A 4 19.20 -10.97 -4.32
N TYR A 5 18.12 -11.11 -3.54
CA TYR A 5 16.81 -10.60 -3.93
C TYR A 5 16.80 -9.08 -4.04
N LYS A 6 17.44 -8.37 -3.11
CA LYS A 6 17.57 -6.90 -3.17
C LYS A 6 18.26 -6.47 -4.47
N LYS A 7 19.41 -7.07 -4.79
CA LYS A 7 20.14 -6.81 -6.05
C LYS A 7 19.30 -7.11 -7.29
N PHE A 8 18.60 -8.25 -7.29
CA PHE A 8 17.69 -8.61 -8.37
C PHE A 8 16.57 -7.58 -8.54
N TYR A 9 15.92 -7.20 -7.43
CA TYR A 9 14.79 -6.29 -7.46
C TYR A 9 15.20 -4.88 -7.92
N GLU A 10 16.34 -4.36 -7.45
CA GLU A 10 16.90 -3.08 -7.90
C GLU A 10 17.11 -3.02 -9.41
N GLN A 11 17.48 -4.14 -10.04
CA GLN A 11 17.72 -4.21 -11.48
C GLN A 11 16.45 -4.45 -12.31
N PHE A 12 15.49 -5.23 -11.77
CA PHE A 12 14.37 -5.78 -12.55
C PHE A 12 12.97 -5.35 -12.08
N SER A 13 12.85 -4.50 -11.06
CA SER A 13 11.55 -4.03 -10.53
C SER A 13 10.66 -3.46 -11.64
N LYS A 14 11.24 -2.66 -12.55
CA LYS A 14 10.53 -2.03 -13.66
C LYS A 14 9.94 -3.06 -14.63
N ASN A 15 10.70 -4.10 -14.97
CA ASN A 15 10.22 -5.19 -15.83
C ASN A 15 9.08 -5.97 -15.15
N MET A 16 9.17 -6.19 -13.85
CA MET A 16 8.11 -6.85 -13.09
C MET A 16 6.83 -6.02 -13.06
N LYS A 17 6.94 -4.71 -12.79
CA LYS A 17 5.81 -3.77 -12.80
C LYS A 17 5.17 -3.64 -14.17
N LEU A 18 5.97 -3.65 -15.24
CA LEU A 18 5.48 -3.72 -16.61
C LEU A 18 4.75 -5.06 -16.88
N GLY A 19 5.31 -6.17 -16.43
CA GLY A 19 4.67 -7.48 -16.52
C GLY A 19 3.32 -7.54 -15.79
N ILE A 20 3.16 -6.84 -14.66
CA ILE A 20 1.86 -6.71 -13.98
C ILE A 20 0.83 -6.00 -14.86
N HIS A 21 1.28 -5.02 -15.66
CA HIS A 21 0.43 -4.31 -16.60
C HIS A 21 0.01 -5.22 -17.77
N GLU A 22 0.95 -5.94 -18.37
CA GLU A 22 0.75 -6.64 -19.65
C GLU A 22 0.36 -8.12 -19.51
N ASP A 23 0.93 -8.85 -18.55
CA ASP A 23 0.77 -10.29 -18.37
C ASP A 23 -0.28 -10.60 -17.27
N SER A 24 -1.54 -10.65 -17.70
CA SER A 24 -2.65 -10.98 -16.79
C SER A 24 -2.57 -12.39 -16.20
N GLN A 25 -1.94 -13.35 -16.89
CA GLN A 25 -1.85 -14.75 -16.46
C GLN A 25 -0.89 -14.90 -15.28
N ASN A 26 0.24 -14.16 -15.30
CA ASN A 26 1.23 -14.21 -14.22
C ASN A 26 1.14 -13.06 -13.22
N ARG A 27 0.23 -12.10 -13.42
CA ARG A 27 0.07 -10.91 -12.56
C ARG A 27 0.11 -11.19 -11.07
N LYS A 28 -0.59 -12.23 -10.60
CA LYS A 28 -0.60 -12.61 -9.18
C LYS A 28 0.80 -12.99 -8.68
N ARG A 29 1.54 -13.78 -9.45
CA ARG A 29 2.90 -14.21 -9.09
C ARG A 29 3.87 -13.03 -9.12
N LEU A 30 3.71 -12.13 -10.09
CA LEU A 30 4.51 -10.91 -10.20
C LEU A 30 4.26 -9.95 -9.04
N SER A 31 3.01 -9.81 -8.58
CA SER A 31 2.67 -8.90 -7.47
C SER A 31 3.25 -9.38 -6.13
N GLU A 32 3.39 -10.69 -5.91
CA GLU A 32 4.05 -11.26 -4.72
C GLU A 32 5.55 -10.88 -4.63
N MET A 33 6.16 -10.60 -5.79
CA MET A 33 7.56 -10.20 -5.88
C MET A 33 7.77 -8.69 -5.66
N LEU A 34 6.71 -7.87 -5.66
CA LEU A 34 6.85 -6.44 -5.42
C LEU A 34 7.38 -6.13 -4.02
N ARG A 35 8.21 -5.09 -3.94
CA ARG A 35 8.75 -4.50 -2.71
C ARG A 35 8.58 -2.99 -2.76
N TYR A 36 8.12 -2.43 -1.65
CA TYR A 36 7.84 -1.00 -1.51
C TYR A 36 8.31 -0.49 -0.16
N HIS A 37 8.68 0.78 -0.11
CA HIS A 37 8.66 1.52 1.16
C HIS A 37 7.21 1.74 1.57
N THR A 38 6.96 1.81 2.87
CA THR A 38 5.65 2.17 3.40
C THR A 38 5.80 3.14 4.57
N SER A 39 4.67 3.67 5.05
CA SER A 39 4.64 4.57 6.20
C SER A 39 5.16 3.96 7.51
N VAL A 40 5.44 2.66 7.57
CA VAL A 40 5.92 1.96 8.77
C VAL A 40 7.26 1.26 8.60
N THR A 41 7.81 1.17 7.38
CA THR A 41 9.07 0.43 7.12
C THR A 41 10.33 1.25 7.36
N GLY A 42 10.22 2.57 7.54
CA GLY A 42 11.40 3.43 7.64
C GLY A 42 12.25 3.34 6.37
N GLU A 43 13.54 3.02 6.50
CA GLU A 43 14.46 2.84 5.37
C GLU A 43 14.36 1.48 4.68
N ASP A 44 13.68 0.51 5.29
CA ASP A 44 13.48 -0.79 4.68
C ASP A 44 12.32 -0.78 3.68
N VAL A 45 12.24 -1.86 2.90
CA VAL A 45 11.12 -2.18 2.01
C VAL A 45 10.42 -3.44 2.49
N CYS A 46 9.11 -3.54 2.26
CA CYS A 46 8.35 -4.76 2.51
C CYS A 46 7.57 -5.20 1.27
N SER A 47 7.12 -6.45 1.30
CA SER A 47 6.18 -7.03 0.35
C SER A 47 4.74 -6.63 0.64
N LEU A 48 3.85 -6.78 -0.34
CA LEU A 48 2.42 -6.62 -0.14
C LEU A 48 1.85 -7.66 0.84
N LYS A 49 2.45 -8.86 0.91
CA LYS A 49 2.06 -9.88 1.89
C LYS A 49 2.36 -9.44 3.32
N GLU A 50 3.53 -8.83 3.54
CA GLU A 50 3.89 -8.26 4.84
C GLU A 50 2.96 -7.09 5.22
N TYR A 51 2.60 -6.23 4.27
CA TYR A 51 1.56 -5.21 4.49
C TYR A 51 0.25 -5.86 4.94
N VAL A 52 -0.25 -6.87 4.20
CA VAL A 52 -1.52 -7.54 4.51
C VAL A 52 -1.51 -8.14 5.92
N SER A 53 -0.37 -8.70 6.35
CA SER A 53 -0.24 -9.27 7.69
C SER A 53 -0.33 -8.26 8.84
N ARG A 54 -0.17 -6.96 8.55
CA ARG A 54 -0.26 -5.84 9.52
C ARG A 54 -1.57 -5.05 9.39
N MET A 55 -2.46 -5.44 8.47
CA MET A 55 -3.74 -4.77 8.31
C MET A 55 -4.58 -4.87 9.58
N LYS A 56 -5.29 -3.80 9.93
CA LYS A 56 -6.27 -3.83 11.01
C LYS A 56 -7.44 -4.74 10.65
N GLU A 57 -8.13 -5.29 11.65
CA GLU A 57 -9.23 -6.24 11.45
C GLU A 57 -10.35 -5.72 10.54
N ASN A 58 -10.72 -4.44 10.68
CA ASN A 58 -11.75 -3.79 9.87
C ASN A 58 -11.23 -3.15 8.57
N GLN A 59 -9.93 -3.29 8.28
CA GLN A 59 -9.32 -2.72 7.08
C GLN A 59 -9.60 -3.60 5.86
N LYS A 60 -10.27 -3.02 4.86
CA LYS A 60 -10.62 -3.70 3.60
C LYS A 60 -9.65 -3.43 2.45
N HIS A 61 -8.88 -2.35 2.55
CA HIS A 61 -8.10 -1.80 1.45
C HIS A 61 -6.61 -1.74 1.77
N ILE A 62 -5.79 -1.96 0.73
CA ILE A 62 -4.37 -1.59 0.73
C ILE A 62 -4.30 -0.14 0.25
N TYR A 63 -3.81 0.74 1.10
CA TYR A 63 -3.71 2.17 0.79
C TYR A 63 -2.36 2.45 0.14
N TYR A 64 -2.36 3.21 -0.96
CA TYR A 64 -1.12 3.61 -1.62
C TYR A 64 -1.16 5.08 -2.01
N ILE A 65 0.03 5.64 -2.24
CA ILE A 65 0.22 6.93 -2.87
C ILE A 65 1.34 6.81 -3.91
N THR A 66 1.15 7.45 -5.06
CA THR A 66 2.18 7.62 -6.08
C THR A 66 2.82 9.01 -5.97
N GLY A 67 4.10 9.13 -6.30
CA GLY A 67 4.82 10.40 -6.31
C GLY A 67 6.25 10.26 -6.81
N GLU A 68 7.02 11.34 -6.79
CA GLU A 68 8.37 11.37 -7.39
C GLU A 68 9.45 10.89 -6.41
N SER A 69 9.19 10.93 -5.11
CA SER A 69 10.14 10.50 -4.08
C SER A 69 9.46 10.07 -2.78
N LYS A 70 10.16 9.25 -1.99
CA LYS A 70 9.72 8.82 -0.65
C LYS A 70 9.47 10.01 0.27
N GLU A 71 10.37 11.00 0.25
CA GLU A 71 10.28 12.21 1.07
C GLU A 71 8.99 12.97 0.76
N GLN A 72 8.73 13.24 -0.52
CA GLN A 72 7.52 13.94 -0.97
C GLN A 72 6.25 13.23 -0.51
N VAL A 73 6.13 11.93 -0.76
CA VAL A 73 4.90 11.20 -0.43
C VAL A 73 4.72 11.01 1.07
N SER A 74 5.81 10.82 1.84
CA SER A 74 5.73 10.66 3.29
C SER A 74 5.23 11.91 4.03
N ASN A 75 5.50 13.09 3.46
CA ASN A 75 5.11 14.40 3.98
C ASN A 75 3.75 14.89 3.43
N SER A 76 3.07 14.06 2.63
CA SER A 76 1.79 14.42 2.02
C SER A 76 0.66 14.48 3.06
N ALA A 77 -0.18 15.52 2.99
CA ALA A 77 -1.39 15.65 3.82
C ALA A 77 -2.36 14.46 3.65
N PHE A 78 -2.41 13.87 2.44
CA PHE A 78 -3.20 12.66 2.17
C PHE A 78 -2.70 11.48 3.01
N VAL A 79 -1.38 11.31 3.11
CA VAL A 79 -0.76 10.26 3.91
C VAL A 79 -0.91 10.53 5.41
N GLU A 80 -0.78 11.78 5.83
CA GLU A 80 -0.96 12.16 7.24
C GLU A 80 -2.36 11.79 7.75
N ARG A 81 -3.41 12.05 6.97
CA ARG A 81 -4.80 11.67 7.30
C ARG A 81 -4.93 10.16 7.53
N VAL A 82 -4.32 9.32 6.70
CA VAL A 82 -4.38 7.86 6.82
C VAL A 82 -3.54 7.36 7.99
N ARG A 83 -2.34 7.92 8.18
CA ARG A 83 -1.44 7.57 9.30
C ARG A 83 -2.03 7.93 10.66
N LYS A 84 -2.75 9.05 10.78
CA LYS A 84 -3.46 9.42 12.02
C LYS A 84 -4.50 8.39 12.46
N ARG A 85 -5.08 7.65 11.51
CA ARG A 85 -5.97 6.50 11.77
C ARG A 85 -5.20 5.21 12.06
N GLY A 86 -3.87 5.26 12.13
CA GLY A 86 -2.99 4.10 12.32
C GLY A 86 -2.97 3.12 11.15
N LEU A 87 -3.31 3.57 9.94
CA LEU A 87 -3.34 2.75 8.74
C LEU A 87 -2.02 2.91 7.96
N GLU A 88 -1.49 1.79 7.46
CA GLU A 88 -0.27 1.76 6.65
C GLU A 88 -0.55 2.30 5.24
N VAL A 89 0.42 3.00 4.64
CA VAL A 89 0.35 3.50 3.25
C VAL A 89 1.58 3.05 2.48
N VAL A 90 1.38 2.42 1.33
CA VAL A 90 2.43 2.03 0.39
C VAL A 90 2.92 3.26 -0.38
N TYR A 91 4.23 3.46 -0.41
CA TYR A 91 4.89 4.55 -1.13
C TYR A 91 5.40 4.06 -2.47
N MET A 92 4.69 4.45 -3.53
CA MET A 92 5.00 4.09 -4.91
C MET A 92 5.71 5.28 -5.56
N THR A 93 7.02 5.16 -5.77
CA THR A 93 7.88 6.31 -6.08
C THR A 93 8.63 6.17 -7.40
N GLU A 94 8.29 5.14 -8.19
CA GLU A 94 8.81 4.98 -9.54
C GLU A 94 7.74 5.39 -10.56
N PRO A 95 8.07 6.08 -11.67
CA PRO A 95 7.08 6.48 -12.68
C PRO A 95 6.24 5.33 -13.24
N ILE A 96 6.81 4.12 -13.32
CA ILE A 96 6.10 2.91 -13.78
C ILE A 96 4.98 2.48 -12.82
N ASP A 97 5.00 2.93 -11.55
CA ASP A 97 3.96 2.57 -10.59
C ASP A 97 2.58 3.10 -10.99
N GLU A 98 2.50 4.28 -11.60
CA GLU A 98 1.25 4.84 -12.15
C GLU A 98 0.61 3.92 -13.18
N TYR A 99 1.42 3.22 -13.98
CA TYR A 99 0.95 2.22 -14.93
C TYR A 99 0.66 0.88 -14.26
N CYS A 100 1.46 0.48 -13.27
CA CYS A 100 1.29 -0.77 -12.55
C CYS A 100 -0.06 -0.83 -11.81
N VAL A 101 -0.43 0.23 -11.08
CA VAL A 101 -1.68 0.27 -10.29
C VAL A 101 -2.95 0.31 -11.16
N GLN A 102 -2.81 0.64 -12.45
CA GLN A 102 -3.93 0.52 -13.38
C GLN A 102 -4.39 -0.94 -13.54
N GLN A 103 -3.50 -1.92 -13.38
CA GLN A 103 -3.82 -3.34 -13.53
C GLN A 103 -3.72 -4.12 -12.21
N LEU A 104 -2.92 -3.64 -11.25
CA LEU A 104 -2.86 -4.18 -9.89
C LEU A 104 -4.05 -3.70 -9.05
N LYS A 105 -5.24 -4.24 -9.33
CA LYS A 105 -6.50 -3.85 -8.65
C LYS A 105 -6.64 -4.41 -7.24
N GLU A 106 -6.08 -5.59 -7.01
CA GLU A 106 -6.17 -6.28 -5.73
C GLU A 106 -4.93 -7.13 -5.45
N PHE A 107 -4.70 -7.40 -4.17
CA PHE A 107 -3.71 -8.35 -3.69
C PHE A 107 -4.30 -9.09 -2.49
N ASP A 108 -4.26 -10.42 -2.53
CA ASP A 108 -4.79 -11.30 -1.46
C ASP A 108 -6.24 -10.96 -1.04
N GLY A 109 -7.10 -10.67 -2.03
CA GLY A 109 -8.50 -10.29 -1.83
C GLY A 109 -8.72 -8.88 -1.25
N LYS A 110 -7.66 -8.07 -1.09
CA LYS A 110 -7.72 -6.68 -0.64
C LYS A 110 -7.52 -5.76 -1.83
N THR A 111 -8.45 -4.84 -2.06
CA THR A 111 -8.35 -3.89 -3.17
C THR A 111 -7.34 -2.79 -2.87
N LEU A 112 -6.60 -2.36 -3.90
CA LEU A 112 -5.67 -1.24 -3.80
C LEU A 112 -6.43 0.07 -4.03
N VAL A 113 -6.28 1.03 -3.11
CA VAL A 113 -6.96 2.33 -3.16
C VAL A 113 -5.94 3.45 -2.99
N SER A 114 -5.95 4.40 -3.95
CA SER A 114 -5.13 5.60 -3.82
C SER A 114 -5.66 6.50 -2.71
N VAL A 115 -4.77 6.98 -1.85
CA VAL A 115 -5.12 7.95 -0.80
C VAL A 115 -5.39 9.36 -1.34
N THR A 116 -5.03 9.63 -2.60
CA THR A 116 -5.33 10.90 -3.28
C THR A 116 -6.68 10.87 -3.99
N LYS A 117 -7.37 9.73 -4.01
CA LYS A 117 -8.68 9.59 -4.65
C LYS A 117 -9.74 10.37 -3.86
N GLU A 118 -10.59 11.09 -4.59
CA GLU A 118 -11.77 11.73 -4.02
C GLU A 118 -12.69 10.70 -3.35
N GLY A 119 -13.30 11.09 -2.22
CA GLY A 119 -14.21 10.22 -1.48
C GLY A 119 -13.51 9.05 -0.78
N LEU A 120 -12.22 9.15 -0.44
CA LEU A 120 -11.53 8.13 0.35
C LEU A 120 -12.22 7.91 1.69
N GLU A 121 -12.79 6.71 1.85
CA GLU A 121 -13.35 6.19 3.10
C GLU A 121 -12.30 5.38 3.84
N LEU A 122 -12.13 5.69 5.13
CA LEU A 122 -11.25 4.95 6.03
C LEU A 122 -12.11 4.21 7.06
N PRO A 123 -11.71 3.01 7.49
CA PRO A 123 -12.40 2.33 8.58
C PRO A 123 -12.43 3.21 9.83
N GLU A 124 -13.52 3.13 10.59
CA GLU A 124 -13.60 3.74 11.92
C GLU A 124 -12.45 3.22 12.79
N ASP A 125 -11.84 4.13 13.56
CA ASP A 125 -10.84 3.72 14.54
C ASP A 125 -11.49 3.18 15.83
N GLU A 126 -10.68 2.55 16.67
CA GLU A 126 -11.18 1.95 17.90
C GLU A 126 -11.69 2.98 18.91
N ASP A 127 -11.18 4.21 18.87
CA ASP A 127 -11.62 5.29 19.74
C ASP A 127 -13.01 5.80 19.34
N ASP A 128 -13.27 5.90 18.03
CA ASP A 128 -14.59 6.22 17.47
C ASP A 128 -15.60 5.13 17.84
N LYS A 129 -15.21 3.85 17.75
CA LYS A 129 -16.06 2.73 18.20
C LYS A 129 -16.38 2.79 19.68
N LYS A 130 -15.37 2.99 20.55
CA LYS A 130 -15.57 3.11 22.01
C LYS A 130 -16.51 4.26 22.37
N LYS A 131 -16.33 5.43 21.75
CA LYS A 131 -17.23 6.58 21.97
C LYS A 131 -18.66 6.31 21.54
N GLN A 132 -18.87 5.60 20.44
CA GLN A 132 -20.21 5.21 20.00
C GLN A 132 -20.86 4.19 20.94
N GLU A 133 -20.09 3.23 21.46
CA GLU A 133 -20.58 2.25 22.45
C GLU A 133 -20.96 2.93 23.77
N GLU A 134 -20.13 3.85 24.27
CA GLU A 134 -20.43 4.65 25.46
C GLU A 134 -21.66 5.56 25.29
N ALA A 135 -21.87 6.12 24.09
CA ALA A 135 -23.03 6.95 23.80
C ALA A 135 -24.34 6.15 23.68
N LYS A 136 -24.27 4.87 23.27
CA LYS A 136 -25.44 3.97 23.20
C LYS A 136 -25.78 3.32 24.54
N ALA A 137 -24.83 3.30 25.47
CA ALA A 137 -25.01 2.77 26.83
C ALA A 137 -25.58 3.81 27.83
N LYS A 138 -25.77 5.07 27.39
CA LYS A 138 -26.45 6.15 28.12
C LYS A 138 -27.87 6.34 27.59
#